data_AF-A0A959ZCR2-F1
#
_entry.id   AF-A0A959ZCR2-F1
#
_cell.length_a   1.000
_cell.length_b   1.000
_cell.length_c   1.000
_cell.angle_alpha   90.00
_cell.angle_beta   90.00
_cell.angle_gamma   90.00
#
_symmetry.space_group_name_H-M   'P 1'
#
loop_
_entity.id
_entity.type
_entity.pdbx_description
1 polymer ?
#
loop_
_entity_poly.entity_id
_entity_poly.type
_entity_poly.pdbx_seq_one_letter_code
_entity_poly.pdbx_strand_id
1 'polypeptide(L)'
;SLAGQDAKDPQVAMAADGTATATWVRNDGINDTVEAATRPAAGVFGFPVRLSAPGTPVVSQAAVPQVAIGPLGAATAVWRRNNGVHDIIQSISTALPALSLGVAKAGTGEGTITSDPAGIDCGLVCAGTLAAYSEVTLTATPDTGSTLADWSGACSGAEGNSCELTMDEAKNAVARFEVAIQPPAGEAELKINRFRPKKPKVKRGRTVKIKVTGKNGGEAASTGAELCLKIGGKARKAVKAVGKDCRSLGTMPSGKAKTRTFKVKAKKLARKGASYRLSFRLSGDGTSAAEESVKLRIRK
;
A
#
# COMPACT_ATOMS: atom_id res chain seq x y z
N SER A 1 -13.09 -52.63 8.65
CA SER A 1 -12.86 -53.10 10.03
C SER A 1 -11.90 -54.28 10.02
N LEU A 2 -11.23 -54.59 11.13
CA LEU A 2 -10.46 -55.83 11.29
C LEU A 2 -11.41 -57.03 11.48
N ALA A 3 -11.03 -58.19 10.94
CA ALA A 3 -11.78 -59.44 11.08
C ALA A 3 -11.96 -59.86 12.56
N GLY A 4 -13.05 -60.57 12.86
CA GLY A 4 -13.31 -61.18 14.17
C GLY A 4 -14.15 -60.35 15.16
N GLN A 5 -14.75 -59.23 14.73
CA GLN A 5 -15.65 -58.40 15.54
C GLN A 5 -16.71 -57.73 14.67
N ASP A 6 -17.85 -57.38 15.26
CA ASP A 6 -18.97 -56.75 14.55
C ASP A 6 -18.65 -55.27 14.25
N ALA A 7 -19.05 -54.83 13.05
CA ALA A 7 -18.99 -53.44 12.64
C ALA A 7 -20.31 -53.03 11.99
N LYS A 8 -20.79 -51.83 12.33
CA LYS A 8 -22.11 -51.32 11.92
C LYS A 8 -22.04 -49.81 11.64
N ASP A 9 -23.10 -49.31 11.01
CA ASP A 9 -23.32 -47.89 10.73
C ASP A 9 -22.15 -47.18 10.02
N PRO A 10 -21.67 -47.68 8.86
CA PRO A 10 -20.58 -47.04 8.16
C PRO A 10 -21.04 -45.70 7.54
N GLN A 11 -20.16 -44.72 7.55
CA GLN A 11 -20.26 -43.50 6.76
C GLN A 11 -18.95 -43.28 5.99
N VAL A 12 -19.02 -42.51 4.92
CA VAL A 12 -17.84 -42.11 4.15
C VAL A 12 -18.00 -40.68 3.65
N ALA A 13 -16.92 -39.92 3.71
CA ALA A 13 -16.80 -38.62 3.07
C ALA A 13 -15.57 -38.61 2.16
N MET A 14 -15.64 -37.86 1.07
CA MET A 14 -14.60 -37.72 0.07
C MET A 14 -14.18 -36.26 -0.02
N ALA A 15 -12.87 -36.01 -0.03
CA ALA A 15 -12.27 -34.72 -0.32
C ALA A 15 -12.19 -34.50 -1.84
N ALA A 16 -11.99 -33.25 -2.25
CA ALA A 16 -11.86 -32.87 -3.66
C ALA A 16 -10.63 -33.48 -4.36
N ASP A 17 -9.58 -33.79 -3.61
CA ASP A 17 -8.37 -34.45 -4.08
C ASP A 17 -8.55 -35.97 -4.31
N GLY A 18 -9.73 -36.51 -3.99
CA GLY A 18 -10.04 -37.94 -4.08
C GLY A 18 -9.73 -38.76 -2.83
N THR A 19 -9.19 -38.14 -1.78
CA THR A 19 -9.00 -38.78 -0.46
C THR A 19 -10.34 -39.10 0.17
N ALA A 20 -10.48 -40.30 0.75
CA ALA A 20 -11.70 -40.73 1.42
C ALA A 20 -11.45 -40.97 2.91
N THR A 21 -12.38 -40.57 3.77
CA THR A 21 -12.40 -40.99 5.17
C THR A 21 -13.69 -41.72 5.45
N ALA A 22 -13.58 -42.97 5.90
CA ALA A 22 -14.70 -43.77 6.35
C ALA A 22 -14.73 -43.80 7.88
N THR A 23 -15.92 -43.75 8.47
CA THR A 23 -16.16 -43.96 9.91
C THR A 23 -17.17 -45.08 10.11
N TRP A 24 -17.06 -45.82 11.21
CA TRP A 24 -18.01 -46.87 11.56
C TRP A 24 -18.00 -47.11 13.07
N VAL A 25 -19.02 -47.81 13.55
CA VAL A 25 -19.04 -48.33 14.92
C VAL A 25 -18.43 -49.73 14.91
N ARG A 26 -17.51 -49.99 15.83
CA ARG A 26 -16.93 -51.32 16.09
C ARG A 26 -17.35 -51.79 17.48
N ASN A 27 -17.88 -53.00 17.55
CA ASN A 27 -18.21 -53.68 18.79
C ASN A 27 -17.13 -54.71 19.14
N ASP A 28 -16.49 -54.57 20.31
CA ASP A 28 -15.45 -55.52 20.76
C ASP A 28 -15.98 -56.70 21.60
N GLY A 29 -17.29 -56.94 21.55
CA GLY A 29 -18.02 -57.89 22.39
C GLY A 29 -18.55 -57.28 23.68
N ILE A 30 -18.06 -56.09 24.07
CA ILE A 30 -18.48 -55.39 25.30
C ILE A 30 -18.82 -53.93 25.00
N ASN A 31 -17.97 -53.23 24.25
CA ASN A 31 -18.08 -51.79 24.00
C ASN A 31 -18.28 -51.50 22.52
N ASP A 32 -19.10 -50.49 22.23
CA ASP A 32 -19.16 -49.85 20.92
C ASP A 32 -18.20 -48.65 20.91
N THR A 33 -17.28 -48.65 19.95
CA THR A 33 -16.31 -47.56 19.71
C THR A 33 -16.44 -47.03 18.29
N VAL A 34 -16.21 -45.74 18.09
CA VAL A 34 -16.12 -45.16 16.75
C VAL A 34 -14.70 -45.27 16.24
N GLU A 35 -14.55 -45.83 15.06
CA GLU A 35 -13.30 -45.94 14.34
C GLU A 35 -13.37 -45.20 13.00
N ALA A 36 -12.20 -44.86 12.46
CA ALA A 36 -12.05 -44.28 11.14
C ALA A 36 -10.88 -44.90 10.40
N ALA A 37 -10.95 -44.90 9.07
CA ALA A 37 -9.80 -45.15 8.21
C ALA A 37 -9.81 -44.18 7.04
N THR A 38 -8.62 -43.77 6.61
CA THR A 38 -8.44 -42.88 5.46
C THR A 38 -7.83 -43.66 4.30
N ARG A 39 -8.28 -43.33 3.09
CA ARG A 39 -7.81 -43.88 1.82
C ARG A 39 -7.29 -42.73 0.96
N PRO A 40 -6.03 -42.75 0.51
CA PRO A 40 -5.54 -41.76 -0.46
C PRO A 40 -6.20 -41.97 -1.83
N ALA A 41 -6.19 -40.94 -2.69
CA ALA A 41 -6.90 -40.94 -3.97
C ALA A 41 -6.72 -42.22 -4.81
N ALA A 42 -5.48 -42.70 -4.94
CA ALA A 42 -5.11 -43.89 -5.71
C ALA A 42 -4.68 -45.09 -4.84
N GLY A 43 -5.22 -45.22 -3.62
CA GLY A 43 -4.86 -46.31 -2.72
C GLY A 43 -6.04 -47.02 -2.08
N VAL A 44 -5.72 -47.86 -1.10
CA VAL A 44 -6.66 -48.60 -0.25
C VAL A 44 -6.80 -47.94 1.11
N PHE A 45 -7.90 -48.22 1.82
CA PHE A 45 -8.06 -47.75 3.19
C PHE A 45 -6.92 -48.27 4.08
N GLY A 46 -6.33 -47.37 4.86
CA GLY A 46 -5.31 -47.71 5.84
C GLY A 46 -5.86 -48.45 7.06
N PHE A 47 -5.00 -48.64 8.06
CA PHE A 47 -5.40 -49.25 9.33
C PHE A 47 -6.43 -48.38 10.06
N PRO A 48 -7.47 -48.99 10.66
CA PRO A 48 -8.41 -48.29 11.50
C PRO A 48 -7.75 -47.57 12.68
N VAL A 49 -8.18 -46.34 12.93
CA VAL A 49 -7.84 -45.55 14.11
C VAL A 49 -9.11 -45.38 14.95
N ARG A 50 -9.00 -45.62 16.25
CA ARG A 50 -10.09 -45.40 17.20
C ARG A 50 -10.20 -43.91 17.52
N LEU A 51 -11.40 -43.34 17.32
CA LEU A 51 -11.70 -41.92 17.58
C LEU A 51 -12.29 -41.68 18.97
N SER A 52 -13.16 -42.56 19.45
CA SER A 52 -13.77 -42.44 20.78
C SER A 52 -12.85 -43.04 21.85
N ALA A 53 -12.75 -42.40 23.03
CA ALA A 53 -11.98 -42.96 24.14
C ALA A 53 -12.45 -44.39 24.49
N PRO A 54 -11.54 -45.30 24.91
CA PRO A 54 -11.96 -46.55 25.53
C PRO A 54 -12.88 -46.20 26.72
N GLY A 55 -13.96 -46.95 26.88
CA GLY A 55 -14.93 -46.70 27.94
C GLY A 55 -14.25 -46.58 29.30
N THR A 56 -14.87 -45.81 30.20
CA THR A 56 -14.75 -46.08 31.63
C THR A 56 -15.28 -47.51 31.90
N PRO A 57 -15.18 -48.07 33.11
CA PRO A 57 -15.62 -49.45 33.40
C PRO A 57 -17.11 -49.76 33.13
N VAL A 58 -17.89 -48.77 32.67
CA VAL A 58 -19.26 -48.91 32.20
C VAL A 58 -19.25 -48.95 30.67
N VAL A 59 -19.92 -49.96 30.10
CA VAL A 59 -20.15 -50.16 28.66
C VAL A 59 -20.25 -48.83 27.90
N SER A 60 -19.23 -48.50 27.10
CA SER A 60 -19.27 -47.33 26.23
C SER A 60 -20.09 -47.68 24.99
N GLN A 61 -21.23 -47.02 24.81
CA GLN A 61 -22.06 -47.17 23.61
C GLN A 61 -21.88 -45.95 22.70
N ALA A 62 -20.91 -46.02 21.78
CA ALA A 62 -20.77 -45.01 20.74
C ALA A 62 -21.57 -45.41 19.49
N ALA A 63 -22.34 -44.49 18.92
CA ALA A 63 -23.26 -44.81 17.82
C ALA A 63 -23.44 -43.63 16.84
N VAL A 64 -23.90 -43.97 15.63
CA VAL A 64 -24.32 -43.01 14.59
C VAL A 64 -23.21 -42.02 14.25
N PRO A 65 -22.01 -42.49 13.82
CA PRO A 65 -20.97 -41.57 13.39
C PRO A 65 -21.44 -40.82 12.13
N GLN A 66 -21.06 -39.56 12.03
CA GLN A 66 -21.17 -38.76 10.82
C GLN A 66 -19.78 -38.20 10.51
N VAL A 67 -19.44 -38.10 9.23
CA VAL A 67 -18.17 -37.54 8.79
C VAL A 67 -18.41 -36.59 7.62
N ALA A 68 -17.74 -35.44 7.65
CA ALA A 68 -17.70 -34.48 6.57
C ALA A 68 -16.24 -34.06 6.34
N ILE A 69 -15.91 -33.72 5.09
CA ILE A 69 -14.60 -33.18 4.74
C ILE A 69 -14.81 -31.82 4.07
N GLY A 70 -14.11 -30.80 4.58
CA GLY A 70 -14.14 -29.46 4.00
C GLY A 70 -13.40 -29.36 2.67
N PRO A 71 -13.56 -28.25 1.92
CA PRO A 71 -12.93 -28.07 0.61
C PRO A 71 -11.40 -28.21 0.61
N LEU A 72 -10.76 -27.89 1.74
CA LEU A 72 -9.31 -28.00 1.93
C LEU A 72 -8.88 -29.28 2.67
N GLY A 73 -9.74 -30.31 2.69
CA GLY A 73 -9.35 -31.64 3.17
C GLY A 73 -9.39 -31.85 4.68
N ALA A 74 -9.73 -30.82 5.48
CA ALA A 74 -9.95 -31.00 6.91
C ALA A 74 -11.22 -31.83 7.15
N ALA A 75 -11.08 -32.96 7.85
CA ALA A 75 -12.17 -33.87 8.16
C ALA A 75 -12.69 -33.61 9.57
N THR A 76 -14.02 -33.62 9.72
CA THR A 76 -14.69 -33.58 11.01
C THR A 76 -15.59 -34.79 11.15
N ALA A 77 -15.41 -35.55 12.23
CA ALA A 77 -16.30 -36.62 12.61
C ALA A 77 -17.06 -36.26 13.89
N VAL A 78 -18.35 -36.57 13.93
CA VAL A 78 -19.25 -36.36 15.07
C VAL A 78 -19.96 -37.67 15.38
N TRP A 79 -20.14 -37.99 16.65
CA TRP A 79 -20.86 -39.20 17.06
C TRP A 79 -21.55 -39.01 18.41
N ARG A 80 -22.56 -39.84 18.68
CA ARG A 80 -23.17 -39.96 20.01
C ARG A 80 -22.40 -40.97 20.84
N ARG A 81 -22.22 -40.70 22.14
CA ARG A 81 -21.63 -41.63 23.11
C ARG A 81 -22.41 -41.61 24.42
N ASN A 82 -22.72 -42.78 24.97
CA ASN A 82 -23.16 -42.89 26.36
C ASN A 82 -21.95 -42.88 27.31
N ASN A 83 -21.93 -41.98 28.30
CA ASN A 83 -20.83 -41.88 29.27
C ASN A 83 -21.07 -42.66 30.58
N GLY A 84 -22.08 -43.53 30.61
CA GLY A 84 -22.55 -44.27 31.78
C GLY A 84 -23.72 -43.60 32.51
N VAL A 85 -24.04 -42.34 32.19
CA VAL A 85 -25.15 -41.59 32.79
C VAL A 85 -25.99 -40.88 31.72
N HIS A 86 -25.34 -40.26 30.75
CA HIS A 86 -25.97 -39.46 29.70
C HIS A 86 -25.43 -39.82 28.31
N ASP A 87 -26.28 -39.65 27.31
CA ASP A 87 -25.86 -39.57 25.92
C ASP A 87 -25.29 -38.17 25.66
N ILE A 88 -24.03 -38.13 25.25
CA ILE A 88 -23.31 -36.91 24.87
C ILE A 88 -22.94 -36.94 23.39
N ILE A 89 -22.72 -35.77 22.80
CA ILE A 89 -22.15 -35.64 21.46
C ILE A 89 -20.66 -35.38 21.60
N GLN A 90 -19.85 -36.13 20.86
CA GLN A 90 -18.42 -35.91 20.73
C GLN A 90 -18.06 -35.61 19.28
N SER A 91 -16.94 -34.90 19.10
CA SER A 91 -16.39 -34.63 17.78
C SER A 91 -14.88 -34.66 17.79
N ILE A 92 -14.30 -34.89 16.63
CA ILE A 92 -12.88 -34.72 16.36
C ILE A 92 -12.71 -34.11 14.98
N SER A 93 -11.76 -33.17 14.86
CA SER A 93 -11.40 -32.54 13.60
C SER A 93 -9.91 -32.68 13.36
N THR A 94 -9.53 -32.93 12.11
CA THR A 94 -8.12 -32.82 11.72
C THR A 94 -7.72 -31.35 11.66
N ALA A 95 -6.43 -31.07 11.85
CA ALA A 95 -5.91 -29.72 11.63
C ALA A 95 -6.17 -29.27 10.18
N LEU A 96 -6.39 -27.98 10.01
CA LEU A 96 -6.39 -27.35 8.69
C LEU A 96 -5.01 -27.49 8.05
N PRO A 97 -4.92 -27.73 6.73
CA PRO A 97 -3.62 -27.78 6.07
C PRO A 97 -2.96 -26.39 6.09
N ALA A 98 -1.64 -26.39 5.91
CA ALA A 98 -0.90 -25.17 5.63
C ALA A 98 -0.84 -24.95 4.12
N LEU A 99 -1.05 -23.71 3.69
CA LEU A 99 -1.03 -23.28 2.29
C LEU A 99 0.16 -22.35 2.06
N SER A 100 0.80 -22.47 0.90
CA SER A 100 1.95 -21.63 0.55
C SER A 100 1.49 -20.27 0.03
N LEU A 101 2.12 -19.21 0.53
CA LEU A 101 2.04 -17.86 -0.01
C LEU A 101 3.43 -17.42 -0.47
N GLY A 102 3.57 -17.17 -1.77
CA GLY A 102 4.74 -16.54 -2.36
C GLY A 102 4.52 -15.04 -2.57
N VAL A 103 5.56 -14.25 -2.34
CA VAL A 103 5.60 -12.83 -2.71
C VAL A 103 6.80 -12.53 -3.59
N ALA A 104 6.64 -11.58 -4.50
CA ALA A 104 7.73 -11.06 -5.30
C ALA A 104 7.70 -9.53 -5.35
N LYS A 105 8.88 -8.95 -5.56
CA LYS A 105 9.04 -7.53 -5.84
C LYS A 105 9.27 -7.33 -7.35
N ALA A 106 8.75 -6.24 -7.89
CA ALA A 106 8.96 -5.86 -9.30
C ALA A 106 9.14 -4.34 -9.44
N GLY A 107 9.51 -3.90 -10.65
CA GLY A 107 9.63 -2.48 -11.01
C GLY A 107 11.05 -1.93 -10.83
N THR A 108 11.21 -0.61 -10.96
CA THR A 108 12.52 0.07 -10.91
C THR A 108 12.91 0.58 -9.53
N GLY A 109 11.95 0.64 -8.59
CA GLY A 109 12.17 1.05 -7.21
C GLY A 109 12.47 -0.13 -6.29
N GLU A 110 12.80 0.19 -5.05
CA GLU A 110 13.09 -0.78 -4.00
C GLU A 110 12.09 -0.67 -2.84
N GLY A 111 12.04 -1.72 -2.04
CA GLY A 111 11.19 -1.81 -0.86
C GLY A 111 11.18 -3.23 -0.28
N THR A 112 10.37 -3.38 0.76
CA THR A 112 10.14 -4.66 1.46
C THR A 112 8.66 -5.00 1.50
N ILE A 113 8.34 -6.29 1.62
CA ILE A 113 6.97 -6.78 1.81
C ILE A 113 6.97 -7.66 3.05
N THR A 114 6.17 -7.33 4.05
CA THR A 114 6.02 -8.12 5.28
C THR A 114 4.60 -8.64 5.42
N SER A 115 4.40 -9.76 6.14
CA SER A 115 3.08 -10.30 6.44
C SER A 115 2.68 -10.18 7.91
N ASP A 116 1.38 -10.10 8.17
CA ASP A 116 0.75 -10.40 9.46
C ASP A 116 -0.35 -11.46 9.23
N PRO A 117 -0.31 -12.66 9.86
CA PRO A 117 0.71 -13.14 10.80
C PRO A 117 2.12 -13.14 10.24
N ALA A 118 3.11 -12.93 11.11
CA ALA A 118 4.52 -12.90 10.73
C ALA A 118 4.97 -14.24 10.15
N GLY A 119 5.73 -14.19 9.07
CA GLY A 119 6.22 -15.39 8.37
C GLY A 119 6.85 -15.08 7.00
N ILE A 120 6.50 -13.92 6.43
CA ILE A 120 7.08 -13.40 5.20
C ILE A 120 7.71 -12.04 5.49
N ASP A 121 8.97 -11.89 5.11
CA ASP A 121 9.70 -10.62 5.07
C ASP A 121 10.59 -10.64 3.82
N CYS A 122 9.99 -10.19 2.72
CA CYS A 122 10.58 -10.21 1.39
C CYS A 122 11.59 -9.06 1.19
N GLY A 123 12.50 -8.90 2.16
CA GLY A 123 13.88 -8.47 1.95
C GLY A 123 14.86 -9.65 1.87
N LEU A 124 14.49 -10.80 2.46
CA LEU A 124 15.28 -12.05 2.45
C LEU A 124 14.41 -13.30 2.22
N VAL A 125 13.24 -13.37 2.87
CA VAL A 125 12.34 -14.53 2.84
C VAL A 125 11.03 -14.14 2.16
N CYS A 126 10.88 -14.57 0.91
CA CYS A 126 9.76 -14.19 0.05
C CYS A 126 8.68 -15.26 -0.10
N ALA A 127 8.68 -16.28 0.75
CA ALA A 127 7.63 -17.29 0.78
C ALA A 127 7.43 -17.84 2.19
N GLY A 128 6.19 -18.22 2.51
CA GLY A 128 5.83 -18.82 3.79
C GLY A 128 4.64 -19.77 3.67
N THR A 129 4.40 -20.55 4.71
CA THR A 129 3.23 -21.42 4.82
C THR A 129 2.31 -20.91 5.94
N LEU A 130 1.04 -20.70 5.62
CA LEU A 130 0.04 -20.10 6.51
C LEU A 130 -1.14 -21.08 6.64
N ALA A 131 -1.84 -21.04 7.78
CA ALA A 131 -2.99 -21.93 7.98
C ALA A 131 -4.10 -21.63 6.96
N ALA A 132 -4.75 -22.66 6.43
CA ALA A 132 -5.90 -22.46 5.58
C ALA A 132 -7.00 -21.62 6.27
N TYR A 133 -7.68 -20.80 5.48
CA TYR A 133 -8.67 -19.80 5.86
C TYR A 133 -8.18 -18.72 6.84
N SER A 134 -6.88 -18.63 7.11
CA SER A 134 -6.35 -17.49 7.86
C SER A 134 -6.44 -16.23 7.02
N GLU A 135 -6.80 -15.12 7.69
CA GLU A 135 -6.62 -13.78 7.14
C GLU A 135 -5.15 -13.38 7.24
N VAL A 136 -4.63 -12.81 6.16
CA VAL A 136 -3.23 -12.41 6.03
C VAL A 136 -3.19 -11.01 5.46
N THR A 137 -2.48 -10.12 6.13
CA THR A 137 -2.24 -8.76 5.66
C THR A 137 -0.80 -8.63 5.19
N LEU A 138 -0.60 -8.40 3.90
CA LEU A 138 0.69 -8.03 3.33
C LEU A 138 0.85 -6.51 3.35
N THR A 139 1.96 -6.04 3.89
CA THR A 139 2.32 -4.62 3.91
C THR A 139 3.56 -4.39 3.07
N ALA A 140 3.46 -3.55 2.05
CA ALA A 140 4.59 -3.08 1.27
C ALA A 140 5.13 -1.78 1.87
N THR A 141 6.43 -1.74 2.14
CA THR A 141 7.14 -0.54 2.61
C THR A 141 8.15 -0.12 1.55
N PRO A 142 7.84 0.91 0.74
CA PRO A 142 8.81 1.45 -0.22
C PRO A 142 10.03 2.03 0.50
N ASP A 143 11.21 1.83 -0.06
CA ASP A 143 12.43 2.45 0.43
C ASP A 143 12.46 3.96 0.12
N THR A 144 13.40 4.69 0.73
CA THR A 144 13.58 6.12 0.45
C THR A 144 13.87 6.34 -1.04
N GLY A 145 13.08 7.21 -1.69
CA GLY A 145 13.19 7.47 -3.12
C GLY A 145 12.39 6.49 -3.99
N SER A 146 11.59 5.61 -3.39
CA SER A 146 10.68 4.70 -4.10
C SER A 146 9.22 4.93 -3.67
N THR A 147 8.31 4.49 -4.52
CA THR A 147 6.86 4.44 -4.23
C THR A 147 6.31 3.10 -4.69
N LEU A 148 5.30 2.58 -3.99
CA LEU A 148 4.53 1.44 -4.50
C LEU A 148 3.62 1.93 -5.63
N ALA A 149 3.76 1.34 -6.80
CA ALA A 149 2.95 1.64 -7.98
C ALA A 149 1.63 0.85 -7.97
N ASP A 150 1.71 -0.47 -7.77
CA ASP A 150 0.55 -1.35 -7.73
C ASP A 150 0.87 -2.72 -7.09
N TRP A 151 -0.20 -3.44 -6.77
CA TRP A 151 -0.18 -4.85 -6.44
C TRP A 151 -0.72 -5.69 -7.60
N SER A 152 -0.20 -6.91 -7.76
CA SER A 152 -0.73 -7.91 -8.69
C SER A 152 -0.71 -9.33 -8.11
N GLY A 153 -1.22 -10.31 -8.87
CA GLY A 153 -1.46 -11.68 -8.39
C GLY A 153 -2.67 -11.73 -7.46
N ALA A 154 -2.54 -12.42 -6.33
CA ALA A 154 -3.58 -12.50 -5.30
C ALA A 154 -3.96 -11.13 -4.71
N CYS A 155 -3.06 -10.14 -4.79
CA CYS A 155 -3.28 -8.77 -4.32
C CYS A 155 -3.78 -7.81 -5.41
N SER A 156 -4.16 -8.32 -6.59
CA SER A 156 -4.62 -7.46 -7.68
C SER A 156 -5.84 -6.64 -7.25
N GLY A 157 -5.77 -5.31 -7.43
CA GLY A 157 -6.84 -4.39 -7.06
C GLY A 157 -6.76 -3.84 -5.63
N ALA A 158 -5.77 -4.26 -4.82
CA ALA A 158 -5.49 -3.63 -3.54
C ALA A 158 -5.03 -2.17 -3.73
N GLU A 159 -5.56 -1.27 -2.90
CA GLU A 159 -5.22 0.16 -2.94
C GLU A 159 -4.22 0.51 -1.84
N GLY A 160 -3.22 1.32 -2.18
CA GLY A 160 -2.18 1.73 -1.23
C GLY A 160 -1.21 0.60 -0.86
N ASN A 161 -0.63 0.70 0.33
CA ASN A 161 0.50 -0.16 0.76
C ASN A 161 0.07 -1.47 1.42
N SER A 162 -1.22 -1.73 1.58
CA SER A 162 -1.74 -2.91 2.26
C SER A 162 -2.52 -3.79 1.29
N CYS A 163 -2.36 -5.10 1.43
CA CYS A 163 -3.15 -6.10 0.73
C CYS A 163 -3.65 -7.13 1.74
N GLU A 164 -4.97 -7.27 1.85
CA GLU A 164 -5.62 -8.28 2.69
C GLU A 164 -6.00 -9.50 1.84
N LEU A 165 -5.67 -10.69 2.35
CA LEU A 165 -5.86 -11.96 1.68
C LEU A 165 -6.51 -12.98 2.63
N THR A 166 -7.29 -13.90 2.07
CA THR A 166 -7.70 -15.12 2.77
C THR A 166 -6.98 -16.30 2.14
N MET A 167 -6.33 -17.14 2.95
CA MET A 167 -5.63 -18.33 2.47
C MET A 167 -6.60 -19.48 2.18
N ASP A 168 -7.34 -19.41 1.08
CA ASP A 168 -8.25 -20.47 0.62
C ASP A 168 -7.61 -21.43 -0.40
N GLU A 169 -6.40 -21.12 -0.88
CA GLU A 169 -5.56 -21.94 -1.75
C GLU A 169 -4.10 -21.45 -1.66
N ALA A 170 -3.19 -22.10 -2.39
CA ALA A 170 -1.83 -21.58 -2.55
C ALA A 170 -1.85 -20.31 -3.43
N LYS A 171 -1.22 -19.22 -2.96
CA LYS A 171 -1.31 -17.91 -3.60
C LYS A 171 0.07 -17.30 -3.89
N ASN A 172 0.10 -16.40 -4.87
CA ASN A 172 1.27 -15.57 -5.18
C ASN A 172 0.84 -14.10 -5.29
N ALA A 173 1.58 -13.19 -4.68
CA ALA A 173 1.36 -11.75 -4.77
C ALA A 173 2.62 -11.02 -5.22
N VAL A 174 2.47 -9.93 -5.97
CA VAL A 174 3.60 -9.12 -6.40
C VAL A 174 3.35 -7.66 -6.04
N ALA A 175 4.32 -7.02 -5.39
CA ALA A 175 4.33 -5.58 -5.15
C ALA A 175 5.29 -4.93 -6.16
N ARG A 176 4.79 -3.98 -6.96
CA ARG A 176 5.62 -3.24 -7.91
C ARG A 176 6.04 -1.91 -7.30
N PHE A 177 7.34 -1.76 -7.04
CA PHE A 177 7.94 -0.50 -6.59
C PHE A 177 8.53 0.22 -7.79
N GLU A 178 8.29 1.53 -7.88
CA GLU A 178 8.91 2.38 -8.88
C GLU A 178 9.71 3.47 -8.18
N VAL A 179 10.81 3.90 -8.78
CA VAL A 179 11.54 5.07 -8.29
C VAL A 179 10.56 6.24 -8.25
N ALA A 180 10.42 6.85 -7.08
CA ALA A 180 9.66 8.06 -6.93
C ALA A 180 10.31 9.10 -7.83
N ILE A 181 9.57 9.63 -8.81
CA ILE A 181 10.03 10.74 -9.63
C ILE A 181 10.06 11.97 -8.73
N GLN A 182 11.07 12.08 -7.87
CA GLN A 182 11.41 13.34 -7.24
C GLN A 182 11.84 14.30 -8.37
N PRO A 183 11.51 15.61 -8.27
CA PRO A 183 12.13 16.59 -9.16
C PRO A 183 13.64 16.33 -9.16
N PRO A 184 14.32 16.37 -10.32
CA PRO A 184 15.63 15.75 -10.52
C PRO A 184 16.56 16.07 -9.36
N ALA A 185 16.96 15.02 -8.65
CA ALA A 185 17.85 15.10 -7.51
C ALA A 185 19.09 15.92 -7.92
N GLY A 186 19.34 17.01 -7.19
CA GLY A 186 20.53 17.84 -7.37
C GLY A 186 20.35 19.14 -8.18
N GLU A 187 19.16 19.46 -8.70
CA GLU A 187 18.95 20.75 -9.36
C GLU A 187 18.24 21.77 -8.45
N ALA A 188 18.58 23.05 -8.63
CA ALA A 188 17.88 24.14 -7.96
C ALA A 188 16.69 24.59 -8.83
N GLU A 189 15.55 24.89 -8.18
CA GLU A 189 14.31 25.23 -8.88
C GLU A 189 13.82 26.60 -8.42
N LEU A 190 14.08 27.65 -9.21
CA LEU A 190 13.71 29.01 -8.84
C LEU A 190 12.26 29.32 -9.26
N LYS A 191 11.45 29.84 -8.33
CA LYS A 191 10.05 30.26 -8.55
C LYS A 191 9.80 31.66 -8.01
N ILE A 192 9.07 32.51 -8.75
CA ILE A 192 8.59 33.82 -8.24
C ILE A 192 7.22 33.60 -7.59
N ASN A 193 7.17 33.61 -6.26
CA ASN A 193 5.97 33.17 -5.52
C ASN A 193 5.04 34.31 -5.08
N ARG A 194 5.54 35.56 -5.02
CA ARG A 194 4.79 36.63 -4.34
C ARG A 194 5.15 38.03 -4.83
N PHE A 195 4.10 38.78 -5.21
CA PHE A 195 4.14 40.21 -5.45
C PHE A 195 3.45 40.98 -4.31
N ARG A 196 4.12 42.01 -3.76
CA ARG A 196 3.53 42.94 -2.78
C ARG A 196 3.75 44.40 -3.20
N PRO A 197 2.68 45.18 -3.39
CA PRO A 197 1.27 44.77 -3.33
C PRO A 197 0.88 43.84 -4.50
N LYS A 198 -0.11 42.95 -4.29
CA LYS A 198 -0.62 42.03 -5.35
C LYS A 198 -1.19 42.77 -6.56
N LYS A 199 -1.80 43.94 -6.34
CA LYS A 199 -2.38 44.82 -7.37
C LYS A 199 -1.78 46.23 -7.24
N PRO A 200 -0.54 46.47 -7.72
CA PRO A 200 0.14 47.74 -7.55
C PRO A 200 -0.58 48.87 -8.30
N LYS A 201 -0.71 50.02 -7.62
CA LYS A 201 -1.34 51.24 -8.16
C LYS A 201 -0.40 52.43 -7.95
N VAL A 202 -0.34 53.34 -8.92
CA VAL A 202 0.53 54.54 -8.83
C VAL A 202 -0.14 55.76 -9.47
N LYS A 203 0.06 56.94 -8.86
CA LYS A 203 -0.36 58.22 -9.46
C LYS A 203 0.67 58.66 -10.53
N ARG A 204 0.23 59.38 -11.56
CA ARG A 204 1.13 59.94 -12.58
C ARG A 204 2.22 60.80 -11.93
N GLY A 205 3.46 60.69 -12.41
CA GLY A 205 4.62 61.39 -11.86
C GLY A 205 5.15 60.83 -10.54
N ARG A 206 4.48 59.85 -9.91
CA ARG A 206 4.89 59.23 -8.65
C ARG A 206 5.49 57.83 -8.86
N THR A 207 6.14 57.33 -7.82
CA THR A 207 6.82 56.04 -7.78
C THR A 207 6.09 55.08 -6.85
N VAL A 208 5.94 53.81 -7.25
CA VAL A 208 5.47 52.73 -6.41
C VAL A 208 6.61 51.76 -6.11
N LYS A 209 6.62 51.18 -4.91
CA LYS A 209 7.52 50.10 -4.50
C LYS A 209 6.79 48.77 -4.70
N ILE A 210 7.39 47.83 -5.42
CA ILE A 210 6.90 46.47 -5.63
C ILE A 210 7.94 45.52 -5.04
N LYS A 211 7.58 44.85 -3.94
CA LYS A 211 8.36 43.76 -3.36
C LYS A 211 8.05 42.48 -4.13
N VAL A 212 9.09 41.81 -4.61
CA VAL A 212 8.99 40.55 -5.35
C VAL A 212 9.79 39.50 -4.60
N THR A 213 9.16 38.38 -4.30
CA THR A 213 9.76 37.26 -3.57
C THR A 213 10.03 36.11 -4.52
N GLY A 214 11.29 35.68 -4.58
CA GLY A 214 11.72 34.44 -5.22
C GLY A 214 11.92 33.36 -4.16
N LYS A 215 11.59 32.11 -4.48
CA LYS A 215 11.84 30.92 -3.65
C LYS A 215 12.64 29.91 -4.47
N ASN A 216 13.60 29.25 -3.84
CA ASN A 216 14.16 28.01 -4.37
C ASN A 216 13.32 26.84 -3.82
N GLY A 217 12.62 26.14 -4.71
CA GLY A 217 11.82 24.95 -4.42
C GLY A 217 12.57 23.64 -4.63
N GLY A 218 13.75 23.67 -5.26
CA GLY A 218 14.59 22.50 -5.51
C GLY A 218 15.49 22.18 -4.32
N GLU A 219 16.21 21.05 -4.43
CA GLU A 219 17.00 20.48 -3.34
C GLU A 219 18.44 21.01 -3.31
N ALA A 220 18.99 21.42 -4.45
CA ALA A 220 20.30 22.08 -4.50
C ALA A 220 20.20 23.60 -4.24
N ALA A 221 21.33 24.21 -3.88
CA ALA A 221 21.44 25.66 -3.79
C ALA A 221 21.69 26.28 -5.17
N SER A 222 20.99 27.36 -5.50
CA SER A 222 21.33 28.18 -6.68
C SER A 222 22.28 29.29 -6.27
N THR A 223 23.46 29.36 -6.88
CA THR A 223 24.40 30.49 -6.74
C THR A 223 24.09 31.58 -7.75
N GLY A 224 24.61 32.79 -7.50
CA GLY A 224 24.48 33.90 -8.46
C GLY A 224 23.05 34.38 -8.71
N ALA A 225 22.05 33.97 -7.91
CA ALA A 225 20.66 34.23 -8.23
C ALA A 225 20.37 35.73 -8.37
N GLU A 226 19.69 36.12 -9.44
CA GLU A 226 19.37 37.50 -9.79
C GLU A 226 17.91 37.65 -10.21
N LEU A 227 17.27 38.72 -9.71
CA LEU A 227 15.90 39.06 -10.02
C LEU A 227 15.86 40.34 -10.85
N CYS A 228 15.35 40.25 -12.07
CA CYS A 228 15.33 41.33 -13.05
C CYS A 228 13.92 41.78 -13.39
N LEU A 229 13.68 43.09 -13.36
CA LEU A 229 12.48 43.74 -13.89
C LEU A 229 12.66 44.02 -15.39
N LYS A 230 11.81 43.42 -16.22
CA LYS A 230 11.69 43.74 -17.64
C LYS A 230 10.42 44.56 -17.90
N ILE A 231 10.60 45.79 -18.37
CA ILE A 231 9.51 46.64 -18.86
C ILE A 231 9.55 46.60 -20.39
N GLY A 232 8.58 45.96 -21.04
CA GLY A 232 8.55 45.81 -22.50
C GLY A 232 7.51 46.69 -23.21
N GLY A 233 7.67 46.85 -24.53
CA GLY A 233 6.65 47.39 -25.44
C GLY A 233 5.98 48.70 -24.99
N LYS A 234 4.65 48.74 -25.06
CA LYS A 234 3.81 49.91 -24.72
C LYS A 234 4.03 50.42 -23.29
N ALA A 235 4.48 49.57 -22.35
CA ALA A 235 4.72 49.97 -20.97
C ALA A 235 5.90 50.95 -20.84
N ARG A 236 6.96 50.84 -21.67
CA ARG A 236 8.12 51.75 -21.62
C ARG A 236 7.74 53.21 -21.88
N LYS A 237 6.68 53.46 -22.68
CA LYS A 237 6.17 54.81 -22.93
C LYS A 237 5.49 55.43 -21.70
N ALA A 238 4.97 54.61 -20.80
CA ALA A 238 4.14 55.06 -19.67
C ALA A 238 4.81 54.93 -18.29
N VAL A 239 5.71 53.96 -18.11
CA VAL A 239 6.40 53.68 -16.84
C VAL A 239 7.89 53.52 -17.06
N LYS A 240 8.68 53.79 -16.02
CA LYS A 240 10.12 53.52 -16.00
C LYS A 240 10.54 52.95 -14.65
N ALA A 241 11.53 52.08 -14.66
CA ALA A 241 12.21 51.68 -13.44
C ALA A 241 12.98 52.88 -12.84
N VAL A 242 13.20 52.82 -11.53
CA VAL A 242 14.01 53.80 -10.79
C VAL A 242 15.11 53.05 -10.07
N GLY A 243 16.35 53.22 -10.55
CA GLY A 243 17.52 52.46 -10.12
C GLY A 243 17.79 51.26 -11.04
N LYS A 244 18.58 50.30 -10.56
CA LYS A 244 18.92 49.08 -11.32
C LYS A 244 17.70 48.22 -11.59
N ASP A 245 17.62 47.71 -12.82
CA ASP A 245 16.58 46.80 -13.28
C ASP A 245 16.77 45.38 -12.73
N CYS A 246 18.01 44.98 -12.45
CA CYS A 246 18.34 43.70 -11.85
C CYS A 246 18.88 43.85 -10.42
N ARG A 247 18.58 42.86 -9.57
CA ARG A 247 18.98 42.83 -8.16
C ARG A 247 19.43 41.42 -7.79
N SER A 248 20.68 41.30 -7.37
CA SER A 248 21.22 40.05 -6.83
C SER A 248 20.49 39.61 -5.55
N LEU A 249 20.21 38.32 -5.48
CA LEU A 249 19.75 37.58 -4.32
C LEU A 249 20.90 36.78 -3.66
N GLY A 250 22.05 36.64 -4.34
CA GLY A 250 23.18 35.81 -3.91
C GLY A 250 22.80 34.33 -3.92
N THR A 251 23.42 33.53 -3.06
CA THR A 251 23.07 32.11 -2.92
C THR A 251 21.65 31.92 -2.38
N MET A 252 20.87 31.08 -3.03
CA MET A 252 19.50 30.69 -2.66
C MET A 252 19.50 29.22 -2.23
N PRO A 253 19.62 28.92 -0.91
CA PRO A 253 19.55 27.54 -0.43
C PRO A 253 18.18 26.91 -0.69
N SER A 254 18.14 25.57 -0.70
CA SER A 254 16.90 24.80 -0.83
C SER A 254 15.83 25.26 0.16
N GLY A 255 14.60 25.34 -0.33
CA GLY A 255 13.41 25.77 0.43
C GLY A 255 13.38 27.25 0.83
N LYS A 256 14.46 28.02 0.65
CA LYS A 256 14.53 29.42 1.12
C LYS A 256 13.96 30.41 0.11
N ALA A 257 13.45 31.52 0.65
CA ALA A 257 12.91 32.62 -0.13
C ALA A 257 13.61 33.95 0.20
N LYS A 258 13.83 34.77 -0.82
CA LYS A 258 14.39 36.12 -0.67
C LYS A 258 13.54 37.14 -1.41
N THR A 259 13.47 38.35 -0.86
CA THR A 259 12.64 39.43 -1.39
C THR A 259 13.48 40.62 -1.82
N ARG A 260 13.19 41.19 -3.00
CA ARG A 260 13.76 42.46 -3.45
C ARG A 260 12.67 43.47 -3.79
N THR A 261 12.98 44.75 -3.59
CA THR A 261 12.03 45.85 -3.81
C THR A 261 12.40 46.61 -5.07
N PHE A 262 11.51 46.64 -6.06
CA PHE A 262 11.66 47.44 -7.27
C PHE A 262 10.86 48.73 -7.18
N LYS A 263 11.45 49.83 -7.60
CA LYS A 263 10.79 51.14 -7.66
C LYS A 263 10.40 51.41 -9.11
N VAL A 264 9.11 51.63 -9.36
CA VAL A 264 8.58 51.91 -10.71
C VAL A 264 7.85 53.24 -10.70
N LYS A 265 8.27 54.17 -11.56
CA LYS A 265 7.69 55.52 -11.69
C LYS A 265 6.75 55.58 -12.89
N ALA A 266 5.55 56.10 -12.68
CA ALA A 266 4.65 56.46 -13.77
C ALA A 266 5.07 57.81 -14.37
N LYS A 267 5.26 57.86 -15.68
CA LYS A 267 5.53 59.10 -16.42
C LYS A 267 4.30 60.00 -16.40
N LYS A 268 4.48 61.32 -16.51
CA LYS A 268 3.36 62.29 -16.51
C LYS A 268 2.40 62.05 -17.69
N LEU A 269 2.93 61.58 -18.81
CA LEU A 269 2.22 61.25 -20.06
C LEU A 269 1.46 59.90 -20.00
N ALA A 270 1.56 59.15 -18.90
CA ALA A 270 0.84 57.88 -18.78
C ALA A 270 -0.69 58.10 -18.80
N ARG A 271 -1.42 57.22 -19.50
CA ARG A 271 -2.88 57.29 -19.58
C ARG A 271 -3.50 56.95 -18.21
N LYS A 272 -4.38 57.83 -17.72
CA LYS A 272 -5.12 57.61 -16.47
C LYS A 272 -6.00 56.37 -16.57
N GLY A 273 -6.06 55.57 -15.51
CA GLY A 273 -6.86 54.35 -15.47
C GLY A 273 -6.27 53.14 -16.22
N ALA A 274 -5.24 53.34 -17.06
CA ALA A 274 -4.60 52.26 -17.81
C ALA A 274 -3.81 51.30 -16.91
N SER A 275 -3.62 50.06 -17.38
CA SER A 275 -2.80 49.05 -16.70
C SER A 275 -1.68 48.55 -17.61
N TYR A 276 -0.49 48.36 -17.06
CA TYR A 276 0.71 47.94 -17.79
C TYR A 276 1.29 46.67 -17.14
N ARG A 277 1.64 45.67 -17.95
CA ARG A 277 2.30 44.44 -17.49
C ARG A 277 3.78 44.74 -17.19
N LEU A 278 4.23 44.34 -16.00
CA LEU A 278 5.63 44.34 -15.60
C LEU A 278 6.07 42.87 -15.48
N SER A 279 7.06 42.45 -16.24
CA SER A 279 7.60 41.08 -16.17
C SER A 279 8.82 41.06 -15.25
N PHE A 280 8.93 40.01 -14.46
CA PHE A 280 10.06 39.75 -13.58
C PHE A 280 10.64 38.39 -13.94
N ARG A 281 11.96 38.35 -14.16
CA ARG A 281 12.69 37.11 -14.41
C ARG A 281 13.62 36.84 -13.23
N LEU A 282 13.56 35.63 -12.68
CA LEU A 282 14.45 35.12 -11.66
C LEU A 282 15.33 34.04 -12.31
N SER A 283 16.64 34.23 -12.29
CA SER A 283 17.62 33.29 -12.84
C SER A 283 18.76 33.09 -11.85
N GLY A 284 19.49 31.98 -11.98
CA GLY A 284 20.69 31.69 -11.22
C GLY A 284 21.44 30.53 -11.86
N ASP A 285 22.67 30.30 -11.43
CA ASP A 285 23.51 29.24 -12.01
C ASP A 285 22.91 27.86 -11.69
N GLY A 286 22.98 26.94 -12.65
CA GLY A 286 22.46 25.57 -12.51
C GLY A 286 20.94 25.48 -12.38
N THR A 287 20.18 26.46 -12.88
CA THR A 287 18.71 26.48 -12.78
C THR A 287 18.01 26.93 -14.05
N SER A 288 16.78 26.46 -14.25
CA SER A 288 15.86 27.07 -15.21
C SER A 288 15.35 28.42 -14.66
N ALA A 289 15.33 29.44 -15.52
CA ALA A 289 14.88 30.77 -15.12
C ALA A 289 13.35 30.85 -15.03
N ALA A 290 12.82 31.31 -13.89
CA ALA A 290 11.40 31.60 -13.75
C ALA A 290 11.04 33.01 -14.25
N GLU A 291 9.90 33.14 -14.92
CA GLU A 291 9.35 34.43 -15.33
C GLU A 291 7.89 34.57 -14.91
N GLU A 292 7.56 35.70 -14.30
CA GLU A 292 6.21 35.99 -13.79
C GLU A 292 5.91 37.49 -13.98
N SER A 293 4.63 37.87 -13.99
CA SER A 293 4.25 39.24 -14.29
C SER A 293 3.17 39.81 -13.39
N VAL A 294 3.22 41.12 -13.15
CA VAL A 294 2.22 41.85 -12.37
C VAL A 294 1.70 43.05 -13.14
N LYS A 295 0.38 43.28 -13.09
CA LYS A 295 -0.27 44.44 -13.72
C LYS A 295 -0.17 45.66 -12.80
N LEU A 296 0.54 46.70 -13.24
CA LEU A 296 0.60 48.01 -12.60
C LEU A 296 -0.47 48.93 -13.15
N ARG A 297 -1.37 49.42 -12.29
CA ARG A 297 -2.45 50.34 -12.69
C ARG A 297 -2.10 51.80 -12.40
N ILE A 298 -2.31 52.67 -13.40
CA ILE A 298 -2.25 54.12 -13.24
C ILE A 298 -3.57 54.58 -12.61
N ARG A 299 -3.50 55.29 -11.48
CA ARG A 299 -4.69 55.86 -10.84
C ARG A 299 -5.39 56.84 -11.79
N LYS A 300 -6.72 56.87 -11.72
CA LYS A 300 -7.54 57.91 -12.37
C LYS A 300 -7.12 59.29 -11.86
#